data_AF-J9F023-F1
#
_entry.id   AF-J9F023-F1
#
_cell.length_a   1.000
_cell.length_b   1.000
_cell.length_c   1.000
_cell.angle_alpha   90.00
_cell.angle_beta   90.00
_cell.angle_gamma   90.00
#
_symmetry.space_group_name_H-M   'P 1'
#
loop_
_entity.id
_entity.type
_entity.pdbx_description
1 polymer ?
#
loop_
_entity_poly.entity_id
_entity_poly.type
_entity_poly.pdbx_seq_one_letter_code
_entity_poly.pdbx_strand_id
1 'polypeptide(L)' 'MRWEKYGVRTGIAMMMQQATALAKAPPGMDLLALEAEIRKAKAEGRTVTIANSCIYFDYELVGRIPPDTPFHP' A
#
# COMPACT_ATOMS: atom_id res chain seq x y z
N MET A 1 -27.31 -19.78 2.98
CA MET A 1 -26.69 -18.49 2.65
C MET A 1 -26.20 -17.81 3.92
N ARG A 2 -24.88 -17.70 4.16
CA ARG A 2 -24.34 -16.89 5.28
C ARG A 2 -23.03 -16.17 4.95
N TRP A 3 -22.38 -16.51 3.83
CA TRP A 3 -21.12 -15.87 3.40
C TRP A 3 -21.32 -14.53 2.67
N GLU A 4 -22.50 -14.24 2.11
CA GLU A 4 -22.77 -12.97 1.39
C GLU A 4 -22.68 -11.71 2.27
N LYS A 5 -22.98 -11.79 3.57
CA LYS A 5 -22.94 -10.59 4.44
C LYS A 5 -21.53 -10.16 4.86
N TYR A 6 -20.57 -11.08 4.87
CA TYR A 6 -19.22 -10.78 5.38
C TYR A 6 -18.28 -10.28 4.27
N GLY A 7 -18.36 -10.84 3.05
CA GLY A 7 -17.41 -10.49 1.98
C GLY A 7 -17.41 -9.00 1.62
N VAL A 8 -18.58 -8.43 1.35
CA VAL A 8 -18.70 -7.03 0.93
C VAL A 8 -18.32 -6.06 2.05
N ARG A 9 -18.75 -6.31 3.29
CA ARG A 9 -18.43 -5.43 4.42
C ARG A 9 -16.94 -5.42 4.72
N THR A 10 -16.30 -6.59 4.70
CA THR A 10 -14.84 -6.70 4.86
C THR A 10 -14.12 -5.96 3.73
N GLY A 11 -14.55 -6.14 2.48
CA GLY A 11 -13.99 -5.41 1.34
C GLY A 11 -14.12 -3.89 1.47
N ILE A 12 -15.29 -3.39 1.87
CA ILE A 12 -15.50 -1.95 2.10
C ILE A 12 -14.62 -1.45 3.26
N ALA A 13 -14.54 -2.17 4.37
CA ALA A 13 -13.70 -1.79 5.49
C ALA A 13 -12.21 -1.71 5.09
N MET A 14 -11.74 -2.67 4.28
CA MET A 14 -10.39 -2.66 3.72
C MET A 14 -10.17 -1.46 2.79
N MET A 15 -11.12 -1.15 1.91
CA MET A 15 -11.03 0.05 1.04
C MET A 15 -11.01 1.34 1.86
N MET A 16 -11.82 1.45 2.92
CA MET A 16 -11.86 2.64 3.78
C MET A 16 -10.58 2.78 4.61
N GLN A 17 -10.00 1.66 5.07
CA GLN A 17 -8.70 1.66 5.74
C GLN A 17 -7.60 2.12 4.78
N GLN A 18 -7.59 1.62 3.54
CA GLN A 18 -6.66 2.07 2.50
C GLN A 18 -6.83 3.56 2.15
N ALA A 19 -8.07 4.06 2.06
CA ALA A 19 -8.36 5.47 1.80
C ALA A 19 -7.94 6.38 2.97
N THR A 20 -8.15 5.94 4.21
CA THR A 20 -7.69 6.66 5.42
C THR A 20 -6.18 6.69 5.48
N ALA A 21 -5.53 5.60 5.10
CA ALA A 21 -4.09 5.55 5.01
C ALA A 21 -3.58 6.52 3.93
N LEU A 22 -4.19 6.55 2.74
CA LEU A 22 -3.86 7.46 1.65
C LEU A 22 -3.85 8.94 2.10
N ALA A 23 -4.80 9.33 2.96
CA ALA A 23 -4.87 10.69 3.51
C ALA A 23 -3.70 11.05 4.47
N LYS A 24 -2.95 10.05 4.97
CA LYS A 24 -1.87 10.23 5.95
C LYS A 24 -0.45 10.11 5.36
N ALA A 25 -0.31 9.81 4.07
CA ALA A 25 1.02 9.61 3.47
C ALA A 25 1.86 10.91 3.53
N PRO A 26 3.06 10.89 4.12
CA PRO A 26 3.93 12.06 4.16
C PRO A 26 4.38 12.45 2.74
N PRO A 27 4.30 13.74 2.36
CA PRO A 27 4.94 14.23 1.14
C PRO A 27 6.47 14.22 1.31
N GLY A 28 7.19 13.66 0.33
CA GLY A 28 8.66 13.70 0.30
C GLY A 28 9.36 12.38 0.66
N MET A 29 8.95 11.27 0.06
CA MET A 29 9.58 9.97 0.26
C MET A 29 10.95 9.89 -0.42
N ASP A 30 11.98 9.54 0.33
CA ASP A 30 13.27 9.10 -0.22
C ASP A 30 13.08 7.74 -0.90
N LEU A 31 13.22 7.72 -2.22
CA LEU A 31 13.02 6.53 -3.05
C LEU A 31 14.05 5.44 -2.76
N LEU A 32 15.29 5.80 -2.36
CA LEU A 32 16.32 4.82 -2.02
C LEU A 32 15.99 4.12 -0.70
N ALA A 33 15.52 4.89 0.29
CA ALA A 33 15.06 4.34 1.57
C ALA A 33 13.84 3.43 1.37
N LEU A 34 12.89 3.85 0.53
CA LEU A 34 11.73 3.04 0.17
C LEU A 34 12.15 1.73 -0.52
N GLU A 35 13.07 1.78 -1.48
CA GLU A 35 13.57 0.58 -2.15
C GLU A 35 14.19 -0.40 -1.16
N ALA A 36 15.02 0.10 -0.23
CA ALA A 36 15.63 -0.71 0.82
C ALA A 36 14.58 -1.39 1.70
N GLU A 37 13.54 -0.65 2.10
CA GLU A 37 12.42 -1.20 2.88
C GLU A 37 11.61 -2.24 2.09
N ILE A 38 11.39 -2.04 0.79
CA ILE A 38 10.72 -3.04 -0.07
C ILE A 38 11.54 -4.32 -0.14
N ARG A 39 12.86 -4.22 -0.36
CA ARG A 39 13.76 -5.39 -0.42
C ARG A 39 13.75 -6.16 0.89
N LYS A 40 13.80 -5.44 2.02
CA LYS A 40 13.71 -6.03 3.36
C LYS A 40 12.38 -6.75 3.57
N ALA A 41 11.26 -6.10 3.28
CA ALA A 41 9.93 -6.70 3.39
C ALA A 41 9.80 -7.98 2.55
N LYS A 42 10.34 -7.97 1.32
CA LYS A 42 10.37 -9.17 0.47
C LYS A 42 11.23 -10.29 1.03
N ALA A 43 12.41 -9.98 1.58
CA ALA A 43 13.28 -10.96 2.23
C ALA A 43 12.62 -11.59 3.47
N GLU A 44 11.79 -10.83 4.18
CA GLU A 44 10.98 -11.28 5.33
C GLU A 44 9.71 -12.06 4.93
N GLY A 45 9.43 -12.21 3.63
CA GLY A 45 8.23 -12.92 3.13
C GLY A 45 6.92 -12.12 3.23
N ARG A 46 7.00 -10.80 3.46
CA ARG A 46 5.83 -9.91 3.56
C ARG A 46 5.19 -9.63 2.21
N THR A 47 3.89 -9.35 2.22
CA THR A 47 3.17 -8.98 1.00
C THR A 47 3.42 -7.51 0.69
N VAL A 48 4.00 -7.22 -0.48
CA VAL A 48 4.16 -5.85 -0.99
C VAL A 48 3.19 -5.64 -2.13
N THR A 49 2.37 -4.60 -2.05
CA THR A 49 1.39 -4.21 -3.07
C THR A 49 1.59 -2.76 -3.46
N ILE A 50 1.54 -2.47 -4.76
CA ILE A 50 1.51 -1.11 -5.29
C ILE A 50 0.17 -0.90 -5.99
N ALA A 51 -0.60 0.08 -5.55
CA ALA A 51 -1.90 0.43 -6.14
C ALA A 51 -2.14 1.93 -6.02
N ASN A 52 -2.58 2.60 -7.09
CA ASN A 52 -2.86 4.04 -7.09
C ASN A 52 -1.70 4.89 -6.54
N SER A 53 -0.48 4.57 -6.96
CA SER A 53 0.78 5.17 -6.48
C SER A 53 1.05 4.98 -4.99
N CYS A 54 0.27 4.18 -4.28
CA CYS A 54 0.46 3.83 -2.88
C CYS A 54 1.15 2.48 -2.74
N ILE A 55 2.02 2.38 -1.75
CA ILE A 55 2.76 1.17 -1.46
C ILE A 55 2.30 0.65 -0.11
N TYR A 56 1.92 -0.62 -0.09
CA TYR A 56 1.40 -1.30 1.09
C TYR A 56 2.27 -2.50 1.43
N PHE A 57 2.61 -2.65 2.70
CA PHE A 57 3.19 -3.89 3.25
C PHE A 57 2.15 -4.56 4.13
N ASP A 58 1.81 -5.81 3.85
CA ASP A 58 0.75 -6.57 4.56
C ASP A 58 -0.54 -5.75 4.70
N TYR A 59 -0.92 -5.06 3.63
CA TYR A 59 -2.10 -4.21 3.52
C TYR A 59 -2.06 -2.90 4.33
N GLU A 60 -0.93 -2.58 4.98
CA GLU A 60 -0.69 -1.30 5.65
C GLU A 60 0.06 -0.35 4.73
N LEU A 61 -0.42 0.90 4.59
CA LEU A 61 0.25 1.89 3.77
C LEU A 61 1.58 2.30 4.40
N VAL A 62 2.66 2.20 3.63
CA VAL A 62 4.00 2.63 4.04
C VAL A 62 4.49 3.83 3.26
N GLY A 63 3.93 4.09 2.07
CA GLY A 63 4.44 5.14 1.22
C GLY A 63 3.56 5.50 0.05
N ARG A 64 3.87 6.64 -0.57
CA ARG A 64 3.27 7.08 -1.82
C ARG A 64 4.35 7.53 -2.79
N ILE A 65 4.34 6.95 -3.98
CA ILE A 65 5.17 7.38 -5.11
C ILE A 65 4.58 8.70 -5.63
N PRO A 66 5.38 9.78 -5.71
CA PRO A 66 4.95 11.01 -6.35
C PRO A 66 4.40 10.76 -7.76
N PRO A 67 3.33 11.45 -8.18
CA PRO A 67 2.73 11.24 -9.51
C PRO A 67 3.71 11.52 -10.66
N ASP A 68 4.69 12.39 -10.41
CA ASP A 68 5.68 12.81 -11.40
C ASP A 68 6.97 11.97 -11.36
N THR A 69 7.01 10.88 -10.57
CA THR A 69 8.18 9.99 -10.55
C THR A 69 8.26 9.23 -11.88
N PRO A 70 9.33 9.44 -12.68
CA PRO A 70 9.49 8.72 -13.94
C PRO A 70 9.78 7.25 -13.66
N PHE A 71 8.94 6.36 -14.20
CA PHE A 71 9.23 4.93 -14.22
C PHE A 71 10.07 4.64 -15.47
N HIS A 72 11.34 4.29 -15.28
CA HIS A 72 12.17 3.74 -16.35
C HIS A 72 12.03 2.21 -16.34
N PRO A 73 11.61 1.57 -17.45
CA PRO A 73 11.52 0.12 -17.57
C PRO A 73 12.89 -0.57 -17.62
#